data_AF-A0A6F9AVU9-F1
#
_entry.id   AF-A0A6F9AVU9-F1
#
_cell.length_a   1.000
_cell.length_b   1.000
_cell.length_c   1.000
_cell.angle_alpha   90.00
_cell.angle_beta   90.00
_cell.angle_gamma   90.00
#
_symmetry.space_group_name_H-M   'P 1'
#
loop_
_entity.id
_entity.type
_entity.pdbx_description
1 polymer ?
#
loop_
_entity_poly.entity_id
_entity_poly.type
_entity_poly.pdbx_seq_one_letter_code
_entity_poly.pdbx_strand_id
1 'polypeptide(L)'
;MTPRWSQLCSRKLLNAGFEQSRSSPQWEVSVAALRACPSNRVCSLALPRLPTAGWEPDRPLLASLSRAVQTAVASPRVCQLARPKRRQGLYSPHLSKTSLAPPHPAATSSRLQLLAIPKSDHPQYAQDRPVSWPVPGPVRKAVASERVHVLSRPNQRKALFQGYNPYTVTLAARSASASPRLQELCLPLPRKCKGK
;
A
#
# COMPACT_ATOMS: atom_id res chain seq x y z
N MET A 1 -18.45 35.03 2.95
CA MET A 1 -17.67 33.91 2.37
C MET A 1 -16.81 34.47 1.25
N THR A 2 -15.49 34.27 1.30
CA THR A 2 -14.60 34.81 0.26
C THR A 2 -14.75 34.01 -1.05
N PRO A 3 -14.53 34.63 -2.22
CA PRO A 3 -14.66 33.94 -3.51
C PRO A 3 -13.72 32.73 -3.65
N ARG A 4 -12.58 32.76 -2.96
CA ARG A 4 -11.66 31.61 -2.86
C ARG A 4 -12.28 30.44 -2.11
N TRP A 5 -13.04 30.69 -1.04
CA TRP A 5 -13.69 29.64 -0.28
C TRP A 5 -14.80 28.95 -1.08
N SER A 6 -15.60 29.69 -1.85
CA SER A 6 -16.61 29.08 -2.73
C SER A 6 -15.98 28.20 -3.81
N GLN A 7 -14.83 28.61 -4.36
CA GLN A 7 -14.08 27.82 -5.34
C GLN A 7 -13.51 26.53 -4.74
N LEU A 8 -13.02 26.56 -3.50
CA LEU A 8 -12.53 25.36 -2.80
C LEU A 8 -13.66 24.40 -2.41
N CYS A 9 -14.86 24.91 -2.17
CA CYS A 9 -16.06 24.10 -1.93
C CYS A 9 -16.65 23.49 -3.21
N SER A 10 -16.18 23.90 -4.40
CA SER A 10 -16.62 23.31 -5.66
C SER A 10 -16.01 21.92 -5.87
N ARG A 11 -16.77 20.99 -6.48
CA ARG A 11 -16.24 19.66 -6.81
C ARG A 11 -15.09 19.79 -7.81
N LYS A 12 -14.05 18.99 -7.62
CA LYS A 12 -12.99 18.86 -8.62
C LYS A 12 -13.58 18.28 -9.91
N LEU A 13 -13.35 18.95 -11.03
CA LEU A 13 -13.70 18.44 -12.35
C LEU A 13 -12.76 17.27 -12.67
N LEU A 14 -13.33 16.18 -13.18
CA LEU A 14 -12.53 15.08 -13.70
C LEU A 14 -11.84 15.55 -14.99
N ASN A 15 -10.58 15.14 -15.18
CA ASN A 15 -9.86 15.42 -16.42
C ASN A 15 -10.65 14.86 -17.61
N ALA A 16 -10.65 15.56 -18.74
CA ALA A 16 -11.42 15.18 -19.93
C ALA A 16 -11.09 13.76 -20.46
N GLY A 17 -9.90 13.24 -20.19
CA GLY A 17 -9.48 11.86 -20.53
C GLY A 17 -9.62 10.83 -19.40
N PHE A 18 -10.35 11.16 -18.32
CA PHE A 18 -10.60 10.22 -17.23
C PHE A 18 -11.72 9.24 -17.59
N GLU A 19 -11.30 8.05 -18.04
CA GLU A 19 -12.14 6.88 -18.19
C GLU A 19 -12.28 6.16 -16.83
N GLN A 20 -13.48 6.16 -16.24
CA GLN A 20 -13.75 5.51 -14.95
C GLN A 20 -13.66 3.97 -15.02
N SER A 21 -13.87 3.41 -16.21
CA SER A 21 -13.83 1.97 -16.48
C SER A 21 -12.79 1.66 -17.56
N ARG A 22 -11.50 1.86 -17.23
CA ARG A 22 -10.44 1.30 -18.08
C ARG A 22 -10.52 -0.22 -17.98
N SER A 23 -10.71 -0.90 -19.11
CA SER A 23 -10.46 -2.33 -19.18
C SER A 23 -9.02 -2.58 -18.73
N SER A 24 -8.80 -3.63 -17.93
CA SER A 24 -7.43 -4.05 -17.60
C SER A 24 -6.66 -4.20 -18.91
N PRO A 25 -5.41 -3.72 -19.00
CA PRO A 25 -4.61 -3.90 -20.20
C PRO A 25 -4.49 -5.40 -20.46
N GLN A 26 -5.23 -5.89 -21.46
CA GLN A 26 -5.15 -7.26 -21.89
C GLN A 26 -3.96 -7.33 -22.84
N TRP A 27 -2.87 -7.92 -22.35
CA TRP A 27 -1.70 -8.18 -23.17
C TRP A 27 -2.05 -9.32 -24.12
N GLU A 28 -2.04 -9.04 -25.43
CA GLU A 28 -2.21 -10.07 -26.43
C GLU A 28 -1.01 -11.01 -26.39
N VAL A 29 -1.24 -12.26 -25.98
CA VAL A 29 -0.21 -13.30 -25.98
C VAL A 29 -0.19 -13.92 -27.38
N SER A 30 0.99 -14.02 -27.97
CA SER A 30 1.14 -14.61 -29.31
C SER A 30 0.73 -16.09 -29.32
N VAL A 31 0.20 -16.57 -30.45
CA VAL A 31 -0.18 -17.97 -30.63
C VAL A 31 1.01 -18.92 -30.40
N ALA A 32 2.23 -18.47 -30.76
CA ALA A 32 3.45 -19.22 -30.50
C ALA A 32 3.73 -19.39 -29.00
N ALA A 33 3.53 -18.35 -28.19
CA ALA A 33 3.71 -18.41 -26.74
C ALA A 33 2.67 -19.32 -26.07
N LEU A 34 1.42 -19.33 -26.56
CA LEU A 34 0.38 -20.23 -26.06
C LEU A 34 0.64 -21.71 -26.39
N ARG A 35 1.38 -21.99 -27.47
CA ARG A 35 1.73 -23.34 -27.92
C ARG A 35 3.11 -23.80 -27.44
N ALA A 36 3.85 -22.94 -26.73
CA ALA A 36 5.20 -23.26 -26.28
C ALA A 36 5.17 -24.31 -25.17
N CYS A 37 5.86 -25.43 -25.39
CA CYS A 37 6.06 -26.46 -24.36
C CYS A 37 7.41 -26.25 -23.67
N PRO A 38 7.46 -26.26 -22.32
CA PRO A 38 8.71 -26.15 -21.60
C PRO A 38 9.61 -27.37 -21.84
N SER A 39 10.92 -27.17 -21.87
CA SER A 39 11.87 -28.29 -21.94
C SER A 39 11.96 -29.03 -20.60
N ASN A 40 12.41 -30.29 -20.62
CA ASN A 40 12.57 -31.10 -19.41
C ASN A 40 13.40 -30.38 -18.34
N ARG A 41 14.47 -29.67 -18.74
CA ARG A 41 15.29 -28.88 -17.82
C ARG A 41 14.51 -27.74 -17.16
N VAL A 42 13.69 -27.02 -17.92
CA VAL A 42 12.83 -25.95 -17.38
C VAL A 42 11.83 -26.53 -16.39
N CYS A 43 11.24 -27.70 -16.70
CA CYS A 43 10.37 -28.42 -15.77
C CYS A 43 11.12 -28.78 -14.48
N SER A 44 12.34 -29.32 -14.56
CA SER A 44 13.15 -29.63 -13.38
C SER A 44 13.49 -28.40 -12.53
N LEU A 45 13.78 -27.27 -13.16
CA LEU A 45 14.10 -26.01 -12.47
C LEU A 45 12.88 -25.31 -11.87
N ALA A 46 11.69 -25.56 -12.43
CA ALA A 46 10.43 -25.03 -11.91
C ALA A 46 9.99 -25.75 -10.62
N LEU A 47 10.53 -26.94 -10.33
CA LEU A 47 10.28 -27.61 -9.06
C LEU A 47 10.94 -26.82 -7.91
N PRO A 48 10.23 -26.62 -6.78
CA PRO A 48 10.81 -25.95 -5.63
C PRO A 48 12.01 -26.75 -5.10
N ARG A 49 13.02 -26.04 -4.60
CA ARG A 49 14.15 -26.69 -3.92
C ARG A 49 13.67 -27.35 -2.64
N LEU A 50 14.14 -28.56 -2.37
CA LEU A 50 13.89 -29.23 -1.11
C LEU A 50 14.56 -28.45 0.04
N PRO A 51 13.94 -28.42 1.23
CA PRO A 51 14.58 -27.88 2.42
C PRO A 51 15.92 -28.58 2.71
N THR A 52 16.88 -27.85 3.29
CA THR A 52 18.16 -28.42 3.73
C THR A 52 17.91 -29.49 4.80
N ALA A 53 18.78 -30.51 4.86
CA ALA A 53 18.70 -31.54 5.90
C ALA A 53 18.68 -30.88 7.30
N GLY A 54 17.65 -31.16 8.08
CA GLY A 54 17.43 -30.56 9.41
C GLY A 54 16.69 -29.22 9.41
N TRP A 55 16.20 -28.74 8.26
CA TRP A 55 15.27 -27.61 8.24
C TRP A 55 13.92 -28.05 8.81
N GLU A 56 13.51 -27.39 9.89
CA GLU A 56 12.18 -27.52 10.49
C GLU A 56 11.43 -26.19 10.32
N PRO A 57 10.13 -26.21 9.98
CA PRO A 57 9.34 -24.98 9.93
C PRO A 57 9.19 -24.39 11.35
N ASP A 58 9.28 -23.06 11.49
CA ASP A 58 9.13 -22.35 12.78
C ASP A 58 7.80 -22.66 13.49
N ARG A 59 6.79 -23.09 12.73
CA ARG A 59 5.51 -23.57 13.21
C ARG A 59 5.30 -24.99 12.69
N PRO A 60 4.89 -25.95 13.54
CA PRO A 60 4.53 -27.28 13.06
C PRO A 60 3.44 -27.15 11.99
N LEU A 61 3.60 -27.86 10.88
CA LEU A 61 2.55 -28.00 9.88
C LEU A 61 1.26 -28.40 10.60
N LEU A 62 0.14 -27.76 10.27
CA LEU A 62 -1.14 -28.01 10.93
C LEU A 62 -1.37 -29.51 11.04
N ALA A 63 -1.79 -29.96 12.22
CA ALA A 63 -2.06 -31.36 12.50
C ALA A 63 -2.89 -31.98 11.37
N SER A 64 -2.62 -33.25 11.07
CA SER A 64 -3.33 -34.04 10.07
C SER A 64 -4.83 -33.77 10.16
N LEU A 65 -5.38 -33.10 9.14
CA LEU A 65 -6.79 -32.71 9.13
C LEU A 65 -7.64 -33.97 9.28
N SER A 66 -8.66 -33.92 10.14
CA SER A 66 -9.56 -35.06 10.31
C SER A 66 -10.26 -35.38 8.99
N ARG A 67 -10.64 -36.66 8.79
CA ARG A 67 -11.34 -37.10 7.58
C ARG A 67 -12.59 -36.26 7.29
N ALA A 68 -13.30 -35.83 8.34
CA ALA A 68 -14.48 -34.97 8.24
C ALA A 68 -14.17 -33.60 7.61
N VAL A 69 -13.00 -33.02 7.90
CA VAL A 69 -12.57 -31.75 7.31
C VAL A 69 -12.14 -31.96 5.85
N GLN A 70 -11.46 -33.06 5.55
CA GLN A 70 -11.03 -33.38 4.18
C GLN A 70 -12.22 -33.64 3.23
N THR A 71 -13.32 -34.19 3.76
CA THR A 71 -14.53 -34.48 2.97
C THR A 71 -15.64 -33.45 3.17
N ALA A 72 -15.37 -32.30 3.79
CA ALA A 72 -16.39 -31.30 4.06
C ALA A 72 -16.90 -30.68 2.74
N VAL A 73 -18.21 -30.76 2.52
CA VAL A 73 -18.87 -30.13 1.37
C VAL A 73 -19.52 -28.82 1.80
N ALA A 74 -19.36 -27.78 1.00
CA ALA A 74 -19.98 -26.48 1.26
C ALA A 74 -21.50 -26.61 1.33
N SER A 75 -22.11 -25.96 2.34
CA SER A 75 -23.57 -25.98 2.47
C SER A 75 -24.24 -25.24 1.29
N PRO A 76 -25.49 -25.56 0.95
CA PRO A 76 -26.23 -24.88 -0.11
C PRO A 76 -26.24 -23.35 0.07
N ARG A 77 -26.29 -22.87 1.32
CA ARG A 77 -26.24 -21.44 1.65
C ARG A 77 -24.89 -20.81 1.32
N VAL A 78 -23.78 -21.47 1.66
CA VAL A 78 -22.43 -21.01 1.31
C VAL A 78 -22.28 -20.95 -0.20
N CYS A 79 -22.73 -21.99 -0.92
CA CYS A 79 -22.76 -22.00 -2.38
C CYS A 79 -23.60 -20.86 -2.97
N GLN A 80 -24.75 -20.52 -2.37
CA GLN A 80 -25.58 -19.41 -2.80
C GLN A 80 -24.91 -18.05 -2.59
N LEU A 81 -24.24 -17.85 -1.46
CA LEU A 81 -23.52 -16.61 -1.14
C LEU A 81 -22.25 -16.43 -1.97
N ALA A 82 -21.58 -17.54 -2.31
CA ALA A 82 -20.42 -17.54 -3.19
C ALA A 82 -20.78 -17.16 -4.64
N ARG A 83 -22.07 -17.19 -5.03
CA ARG A 83 -22.47 -16.73 -6.36
C ARG A 83 -22.22 -15.22 -6.46
N PRO A 84 -21.45 -14.78 -7.47
CA PRO A 84 -21.22 -13.36 -7.67
C PRO A 84 -22.56 -12.65 -7.88
N LYS A 85 -22.73 -11.51 -7.23
CA LYS A 85 -23.94 -10.70 -7.35
C LYS A 85 -24.06 -10.21 -8.79
N ARG A 86 -24.96 -10.81 -9.57
CA ARG A 86 -25.27 -10.38 -10.94
C ARG A 86 -25.90 -8.99 -10.87
N ARG A 87 -25.15 -7.95 -11.25
CA ARG A 87 -25.72 -6.62 -11.50
C ARG A 87 -26.43 -6.71 -12.85
N GLN A 88 -27.76 -6.61 -12.85
CA GLN A 88 -28.53 -6.50 -14.09
C GLN A 88 -28.17 -5.18 -14.78
N GLY A 89 -27.66 -5.28 -16.02
CA GLY A 89 -27.79 -4.24 -17.04
C GLY A 89 -26.96 -2.96 -16.92
N LEU A 90 -25.63 -3.03 -16.87
CA LEU A 90 -24.78 -1.85 -17.17
C LEU A 90 -23.72 -2.07 -18.25
N TYR A 91 -23.62 -3.27 -18.82
CA TYR A 91 -22.68 -3.56 -19.90
C TYR A 91 -23.45 -4.11 -21.11
N SER A 92 -24.05 -3.21 -21.86
CA SER A 92 -24.20 -3.40 -23.30
C SER A 92 -22.93 -2.83 -23.95
N PRO A 93 -22.16 -3.59 -24.76
CA PRO A 93 -20.94 -3.08 -25.39
C PRO A 93 -21.21 -2.04 -26.48
N HIS A 94 -22.48 -1.74 -26.79
CA HIS A 94 -22.84 -0.93 -27.92
C HIS A 94 -24.01 -0.01 -27.59
N LEU A 95 -23.78 1.02 -26.77
CA LEU A 95 -24.56 2.26 -26.79
C LEU A 95 -23.83 3.32 -25.96
N SER A 96 -22.89 3.98 -26.63
CA SER A 96 -22.58 5.37 -26.35
C SER A 96 -23.87 6.18 -26.48
N LYS A 97 -24.41 6.60 -25.34
CA LYS A 97 -25.18 7.84 -25.18
C LYS A 97 -25.42 8.01 -23.70
N THR A 98 -24.75 9.01 -23.15
CA THR A 98 -25.17 9.80 -22.00
C THR A 98 -26.68 9.74 -21.79
N SER A 99 -27.11 8.87 -20.89
CA SER A 99 -28.33 9.12 -20.13
C SER A 99 -27.86 9.45 -18.73
N LEU A 100 -27.75 10.75 -18.47
CA LEU A 100 -27.87 11.33 -17.13
C LEU A 100 -29.31 11.09 -16.67
N ALA A 101 -29.72 9.82 -16.55
CA ALA A 101 -30.92 9.51 -15.80
C ALA A 101 -30.62 9.99 -14.37
N PRO A 102 -31.41 10.92 -13.80
CA PRO A 102 -31.32 11.16 -12.38
C PRO A 102 -31.44 9.79 -11.71
N PRO A 103 -30.67 9.49 -10.64
CA PRO A 103 -30.91 8.26 -9.90
C PRO A 103 -32.41 8.21 -9.66
N HIS A 104 -33.07 7.18 -10.19
CA HIS A 104 -34.49 6.97 -9.91
C HIS A 104 -34.64 7.22 -8.41
N PRO A 105 -35.53 8.11 -7.96
CA PRO A 105 -35.78 8.24 -6.55
C PRO A 105 -36.26 6.87 -6.13
N ALA A 106 -35.36 6.05 -5.59
CA ALA A 106 -35.69 4.74 -5.10
C ALA A 106 -36.74 5.04 -4.04
N ALA A 107 -37.99 4.70 -4.33
CA ALA A 107 -39.10 4.94 -3.43
C ALA A 107 -38.67 4.37 -2.08
N THR A 108 -38.29 5.27 -1.17
CA THR A 108 -37.74 4.91 0.11
C THR A 108 -38.85 4.14 0.81
N SER A 109 -38.59 2.89 1.20
CA SER A 109 -39.61 2.13 1.92
C SER A 109 -40.07 2.93 3.13
N SER A 110 -41.33 2.76 3.54
CA SER A 110 -41.91 3.45 4.70
C SER A 110 -41.02 3.34 5.95
N ARG A 111 -40.34 2.18 6.10
CA ARG A 111 -39.33 1.96 7.14
C ARG A 111 -38.13 2.90 7.02
N LEU A 112 -37.60 3.13 5.82
CA LEU A 112 -36.47 4.05 5.62
C LEU A 112 -36.86 5.49 5.92
N GLN A 113 -38.09 5.90 5.60
CA GLN A 113 -38.61 7.22 5.95
C GLN A 113 -38.71 7.39 7.46
N LEU A 114 -39.21 6.38 8.18
CA LEU A 114 -39.26 6.38 9.65
C LEU A 114 -37.86 6.43 10.29
N LEU A 115 -36.91 5.69 9.74
CA LEU A 115 -35.52 5.69 10.23
C LEU A 115 -34.77 6.98 9.90
N ALA A 116 -35.19 7.73 8.89
CA ALA A 116 -34.63 9.02 8.54
C ALA A 116 -35.10 10.16 9.46
N ILE A 117 -36.14 9.92 10.28
CA ILE A 117 -36.57 10.89 11.30
C ILE A 117 -35.49 10.94 12.38
N PRO A 118 -34.84 12.11 12.61
CA PRO A 118 -33.85 12.23 13.66
C PRO A 118 -34.51 12.01 15.02
N LYS A 119 -33.79 11.36 15.93
CA LYS A 119 -34.24 11.20 17.31
C LYS A 119 -34.29 12.59 17.98
N SER A 120 -35.28 12.79 18.85
CA SER A 120 -35.33 13.99 19.69
C SER A 120 -34.15 14.01 20.66
N ASP A 121 -33.61 15.20 20.91
CA ASP A 121 -32.57 15.40 21.92
C ASP A 121 -33.07 14.97 23.31
N HIS A 122 -32.15 14.47 24.14
CA HIS A 122 -32.46 14.09 25.52
C HIS A 122 -32.82 15.34 26.35
N PRO A 123 -33.74 15.29 27.33
CA PRO A 123 -34.12 16.47 28.13
C PRO A 123 -32.95 17.13 28.89
N GLN A 124 -31.88 16.37 29.13
CA GLN A 124 -30.64 16.85 29.77
C GLN A 124 -29.51 17.12 28.77
N TYR A 125 -29.78 17.05 27.46
CA TYR A 125 -28.79 17.35 26.44
C TYR A 125 -28.46 18.85 26.46
N ALA A 126 -27.28 19.17 26.96
CA ALA A 126 -26.70 20.50 26.84
C ALA A 126 -25.88 20.56 25.54
N GLN A 127 -26.07 21.62 24.77
CA GLN A 127 -25.26 21.89 23.58
C GLN A 127 -23.78 22.02 23.97
N ASP A 128 -22.88 21.64 23.07
CA ASP A 128 -21.45 21.76 23.31
C ASP A 128 -21.08 23.20 23.66
N ARG A 129 -20.26 23.36 24.71
CA ARG A 129 -19.72 24.67 25.09
C ARG A 129 -18.95 25.24 23.87
N PRO A 130 -19.14 26.51 23.48
CA PRO A 130 -18.40 27.08 22.37
C PRO A 130 -16.89 26.90 22.62
N VAL A 131 -16.20 26.23 21.69
CA VAL A 131 -14.76 25.90 21.76
C VAL A 131 -13.87 27.16 21.83
N SER A 132 -14.44 28.34 21.57
CA SER A 132 -13.75 29.61 21.64
C SER A 132 -13.51 30.05 23.09
N TRP A 133 -12.38 29.64 23.67
CA TRP A 133 -11.81 30.39 24.77
C TRP A 133 -11.37 31.77 24.23
N PRO A 134 -11.79 32.90 24.85
CA PRO A 134 -11.38 34.21 24.40
C PRO A 134 -9.87 34.37 24.57
N VAL A 135 -9.14 34.36 23.45
CA VAL A 135 -7.70 34.61 23.46
C VAL A 135 -7.44 36.06 23.84
N PRO A 136 -6.69 36.34 24.93
CA PRO A 136 -6.40 37.70 25.38
C PRO A 136 -5.72 38.54 24.29
N GLY A 137 -6.00 39.84 24.27
CA GLY A 137 -5.42 40.78 23.30
C GLY A 137 -3.89 40.72 23.16
N PRO A 138 -3.10 40.59 24.24
CA PRO A 138 -1.64 40.46 24.16
C PRO A 138 -1.18 39.22 23.38
N VAL A 139 -1.88 38.10 23.54
CA VAL A 139 -1.55 36.83 22.86
C VAL A 139 -1.82 36.93 21.36
N ARG A 140 -2.87 37.66 20.96
CA ARG A 140 -3.16 37.92 19.53
C ARG A 140 -2.11 38.83 18.86
N LYS A 141 -1.40 39.65 19.65
CA LYS A 141 -0.35 40.56 19.18
C LYS A 141 1.06 40.00 19.38
N ALA A 142 1.20 38.80 19.95
CA ALA A 142 2.49 38.19 20.19
C ALA A 142 3.17 37.85 18.86
N VAL A 143 4.43 38.28 18.71
CA VAL A 143 5.27 37.99 17.55
C VAL A 143 6.20 36.83 17.92
N ALA A 144 6.43 35.92 16.98
CA ALA A 144 7.34 34.80 17.18
C ALA A 144 8.77 35.30 17.45
N SER A 145 9.48 34.61 18.35
CA SER A 145 10.89 34.96 18.62
C SER A 145 11.77 34.62 17.41
N GLU A 146 12.93 35.27 17.33
CA GLU A 146 13.92 35.00 16.29
C GLU A 146 14.29 33.51 16.19
N ARG A 147 14.44 32.83 17.35
CA ARG A 147 14.70 31.39 17.40
C ARG A 147 13.57 30.58 16.75
N VAL A 148 12.31 30.95 16.99
CA VAL A 148 11.15 30.27 16.35
C VAL A 148 11.18 30.49 14.85
N HIS A 149 11.55 31.68 14.38
CA HIS A 149 11.74 31.94 12.96
C HIS A 149 12.86 31.08 12.35
N VAL A 150 13.99 30.91 13.03
CA VAL A 150 15.08 30.03 12.58
C VAL A 150 14.62 28.57 12.50
N LEU A 151 13.94 28.08 13.54
CA LEU A 151 13.46 26.70 13.60
C LEU A 151 12.30 26.41 12.63
N SER A 152 11.50 27.43 12.27
CA SER A 152 10.43 27.29 11.28
C SER A 152 10.94 27.09 9.85
N ARG A 153 12.22 27.37 9.59
CA ARG A 153 12.82 27.13 8.27
C ARG A 153 12.93 25.61 8.06
N PRO A 154 12.40 25.07 6.95
CA PRO A 154 12.52 23.65 6.67
C PRO A 154 14.00 23.27 6.53
N ASN A 155 14.38 22.13 7.13
CA ASN A 155 15.74 21.62 6.99
C ASN A 155 16.01 21.25 5.52
N GLN A 156 16.96 21.93 4.89
CA GLN A 156 17.35 21.65 3.51
C GLN A 156 18.08 20.30 3.45
N ARG A 157 17.37 19.27 2.96
CA ARG A 157 17.97 17.97 2.72
C ARG A 157 18.92 18.07 1.53
N LYS A 158 20.22 17.87 1.76
CA LYS A 158 21.20 17.66 0.69
C LYS A 158 20.91 16.31 0.01
N ALA A 159 21.17 16.21 -1.29
CA ALA A 159 21.08 14.92 -1.98
C ALA A 159 22.10 13.92 -1.38
N LEU A 160 21.80 12.62 -1.43
CA LEU A 160 22.59 11.53 -0.81
C LEU A 160 24.10 11.57 -1.11
N PHE A 161 24.51 12.20 -2.22
CA PHE A 161 25.90 12.30 -2.67
C PHE A 161 26.39 13.73 -2.87
N GLN A 162 25.65 14.73 -2.38
CA GLN A 162 26.04 16.13 -2.57
C GLN A 162 27.29 16.45 -1.74
N GLY A 163 28.43 16.58 -2.42
CA GLY A 163 29.75 16.76 -1.81
C GLY A 163 30.46 15.46 -1.42
N TYR A 164 29.94 14.30 -1.83
CA TYR A 164 30.61 13.02 -1.63
C TYR A 164 31.71 12.80 -2.69
N ASN A 165 32.95 12.65 -2.24
CA ASN A 165 34.06 12.24 -3.11
C ASN A 165 34.28 10.72 -2.94
N PRO A 166 34.06 9.90 -3.97
CA PRO A 166 34.23 8.45 -3.86
C PRO A 166 35.68 8.01 -3.61
N TYR A 167 36.65 8.89 -3.82
CA TYR A 167 38.08 8.60 -3.63
C TYR A 167 38.63 9.11 -2.30
N THR A 168 37.83 9.78 -1.46
CA THR A 168 38.28 10.17 -0.12
C THR A 168 38.28 8.98 0.82
N VAL A 169 39.46 8.58 1.27
CA VAL A 169 39.63 7.57 2.31
C VAL A 169 39.50 8.25 3.68
N THR A 170 38.65 7.70 4.55
CA THR A 170 38.46 8.24 5.91
C THR A 170 39.75 8.09 6.73
N LEU A 171 39.97 8.99 7.70
CA LEU A 171 41.15 8.92 8.57
C LEU A 171 41.21 7.57 9.31
N ALA A 172 40.07 7.07 9.77
CA ALA A 172 39.94 5.77 10.43
C ALA A 172 40.38 4.61 9.52
N ALA A 173 39.99 4.63 8.24
CA ALA A 173 40.41 3.62 7.29
C ALA A 173 41.91 3.71 6.97
N ARG A 174 42.49 4.93 6.95
CA ARG A 174 43.95 5.13 6.77
C ARG A 174 44.76 4.61 7.96
N SER A 175 44.21 4.70 9.17
CA SER A 175 44.85 4.21 10.40
C SER A 175 44.54 2.73 10.70
N ALA A 176 43.68 2.08 9.92
CA ALA A 176 43.31 0.70 10.16
C ALA A 176 44.48 -0.25 9.84
N SER A 177 44.83 -1.11 10.79
CA SER A 177 45.77 -2.20 10.59
C SER A 177 45.03 -3.52 10.47
N ALA A 178 45.59 -4.45 9.70
CA ALA A 178 45.07 -5.82 9.63
C ALA A 178 45.14 -6.50 11.00
N SER A 179 44.15 -7.35 11.31
CA SER A 179 44.17 -8.15 12.53
C SER A 179 45.30 -9.19 12.47
N PRO A 180 45.82 -9.66 13.63
CA PRO A 180 46.87 -10.68 13.66
C PRO A 180 46.51 -11.93 12.85
N ARG A 181 45.25 -12.37 12.95
CA ARG A 181 44.75 -13.52 12.19
C ARG A 181 44.77 -13.30 10.67
N LEU A 182 44.44 -12.11 10.21
CA LEU A 182 44.55 -11.79 8.78
C LEU A 182 46.00 -11.76 8.32
N GLN A 183 46.92 -11.24 9.15
CA GLN A 183 48.35 -11.27 8.85
C GLN A 183 48.88 -12.70 8.70
N GLU A 184 48.46 -13.62 9.57
CA GLU A 184 48.79 -15.05 9.46
C GLU A 184 48.24 -15.68 8.16
N LEU A 185 47.00 -15.38 7.80
CA LEU A 185 46.36 -15.92 6.60
C LEU A 185 46.92 -15.33 5.30
N CYS A 186 47.49 -14.13 5.36
CA CYS A 186 48.18 -13.51 4.23
C CYS A 186 49.53 -14.18 3.93
N LEU A 187 50.06 -15.01 4.83
CA LEU A 187 51.26 -15.79 4.54
C LEU A 187 50.94 -16.88 3.50
N PRO A 188 51.81 -17.08 2.50
CA PRO A 188 51.61 -18.13 1.52
C PRO A 188 51.62 -19.50 2.20
N LEU A 189 50.71 -20.38 1.77
CA LEU A 189 50.66 -21.75 2.29
C LEU A 189 52.02 -22.42 2.07
N PRO A 190 52.56 -23.18 3.05
CA PRO A 190 53.90 -23.78 2.96
C PRO A 190 54.13 -24.59 1.67
N ARG A 191 53.11 -25.32 1.22
CA ARG A 191 53.12 -26.11 -0.02
C ARG A 191 53.18 -25.29 -1.32
N LYS A 192 52.95 -23.98 -1.26
CA LYS A 192 53.00 -23.03 -2.40
C LYS A 192 54.27 -22.19 -2.39
N CYS A 193 55.10 -22.30 -1.36
CA CYS A 193 56.41 -21.67 -1.32
C CYS A 193 57.37 -22.56 -2.12
N LYS A 194 57.98 -22.02 -3.19
CA LYS A 194 59.12 -22.69 -3.82
C LYS A 194 60.32 -22.56 -2.88
N GLY A 195 60.98 -23.68 -2.57
CA GLY A 195 62.23 -23.69 -1.82
C GLY A 195 63.27 -22.81 -2.52
N LYS A 196 64.08 -22.10 -1.73
CA LYS A 196 65.25 -21.37 -2.23
C LYS A 196 66.31 -22.36 -2.71
#